data_AF-A0A960USP8-F1
#
_entry.id   AF-A0A960USP8-F1
#
_cell.length_a   1.000
_cell.length_b   1.000
_cell.length_c   1.000
_cell.angle_alpha   90.00
_cell.angle_beta   90.00
_cell.angle_gamma   90.00
#
_symmetry.space_group_name_H-M   'P 1'
#
loop_
_entity.id
_entity.type
_entity.pdbx_description
1 polymer ?
#
loop_
_entity_poly.entity_id
_entity_poly.type
_entity_poly.pdbx_seq_one_letter_code
_entity_poly.pdbx_strand_id
1 'polypeptide(L)'
;MKKSQWNLPNILTALRVVSVPFFIYFLVSPEPLYRIIAFVLFALASITDLVDGYLARKWQQETELGKFLDPLADKALVLGAFITFLFLSDQVQVWMVLCIIGRDMLITALRYLAIHRGRSLRTSMFGKIKTTFQMFSISIILASFLIVSYRERGAINAMYREARDQGIAPLYVAQSNLQEFLAGNADSVLYGLSSFIPYYLMLFTTILTIISGLRYLVTNFRLFLPDRKKKRA
;
A
#
# COMPACT_ATOMS: atom_id res chain seq x y z
N MET A 1 -14.76 -36.03 -0.16
CA MET A 1 -15.18 -35.21 0.99
C MET A 1 -14.88 -33.74 0.68
N LYS A 2 -15.89 -32.85 0.68
CA LYS A 2 -15.64 -31.40 0.52
C LYS A 2 -14.85 -30.94 1.75
N LYS A 3 -13.61 -30.44 1.56
CA LYS A 3 -12.87 -29.78 2.64
C LYS A 3 -13.71 -28.61 3.16
N SER A 4 -13.79 -28.45 4.48
CA SER A 4 -14.43 -27.28 5.11
C SER A 4 -13.84 -26.01 4.51
N GLN A 5 -14.71 -25.09 4.09
CA GLN A 5 -14.29 -23.76 3.62
C GLN A 5 -13.82 -22.88 4.79
N TRP A 6 -14.07 -23.28 6.05
CA TRP A 6 -13.59 -22.58 7.23
C TRP A 6 -12.44 -23.35 7.84
N ASN A 7 -11.24 -22.80 7.70
CA ASN A 7 -9.99 -23.29 8.27
C ASN A 7 -9.24 -22.11 8.89
N LEU A 8 -8.16 -22.40 9.63
CA LEU A 8 -7.42 -21.36 10.35
C LEU A 8 -6.92 -20.24 9.41
N PRO A 9 -6.32 -20.52 8.23
CA PRO A 9 -5.94 -19.47 7.28
C PRO A 9 -7.11 -18.54 6.89
N ASN A 10 -8.26 -19.10 6.51
CA ASN A 10 -9.40 -18.28 6.07
C ASN A 10 -10.02 -17.44 7.19
N ILE A 11 -10.00 -17.94 8.43
CA ILE A 11 -10.46 -17.16 9.59
C ILE A 11 -9.53 -15.97 9.81
N LEU A 12 -8.20 -16.16 9.69
CA LEU A 12 -7.23 -15.07 9.79
C LEU A 12 -7.44 -14.03 8.68
N THR A 13 -7.64 -14.46 7.43
CA THR A 13 -7.95 -13.54 6.32
C THR A 13 -9.26 -12.78 6.56
N ALA A 14 -10.31 -13.46 7.02
CA ALA A 14 -11.60 -12.81 7.32
C ALA A 14 -11.48 -11.78 8.45
N LEU A 15 -10.74 -12.10 9.52
CA LEU A 15 -10.45 -11.16 10.61
C LEU A 15 -9.66 -9.95 10.10
N ARG A 16 -8.72 -10.13 9.17
CA ARG A 16 -8.00 -9.03 8.52
C ARG A 16 -8.96 -8.09 7.80
N VAL A 17 -9.87 -8.62 6.99
CA VAL A 17 -10.89 -7.81 6.29
C VAL A 17 -11.73 -7.01 7.27
N VAL A 18 -12.18 -7.66 8.35
CA VAL A 18 -12.98 -7.01 9.40
C VAL A 18 -12.18 -5.96 10.16
N SER A 19 -10.87 -6.13 10.34
CA SER A 19 -10.01 -5.17 11.04
C SER A 19 -9.79 -3.86 10.28
N VAL A 20 -9.96 -3.82 8.96
CA VAL A 20 -9.64 -2.64 8.14
C VAL A 20 -10.49 -1.41 8.54
N PRO A 21 -11.82 -1.50 8.69
CA PRO A 21 -12.63 -0.38 9.22
C PRO A 21 -12.17 0.13 10.58
N PHE A 22 -11.81 -0.77 11.51
CA PHE A 22 -11.32 -0.37 12.84
C PHE A 22 -9.95 0.31 12.74
N PHE A 23 -9.05 -0.22 11.92
CA PHE A 23 -7.76 0.40 11.63
C PHE A 23 -7.94 1.84 11.13
N ILE A 24 -8.83 2.05 10.15
CA ILE A 24 -9.12 3.39 9.61
C ILE A 24 -9.69 4.29 10.71
N TYR A 25 -10.69 3.81 11.47
CA TYR A 25 -11.31 4.56 12.56
C TYR A 25 -10.30 5.04 13.61
N PHE A 26 -9.44 4.15 14.09
CA PHE A 26 -8.41 4.51 15.06
C PHE A 26 -7.35 5.44 14.47
N LEU A 27 -7.01 5.27 13.19
CA LEU A 27 -6.00 6.10 12.52
C LEU A 27 -6.47 7.55 12.32
N VAL A 28 -7.74 7.77 11.98
CA VAL A 28 -8.28 9.13 11.78
C VAL A 28 -8.55 9.87 13.09
N SER A 29 -8.62 9.14 14.18
CA SER A 29 -8.96 9.72 15.48
C SER A 29 -7.80 10.55 16.04
N PRO A 30 -8.09 11.70 16.67
CA PRO A 30 -7.06 12.60 17.18
C PRO A 30 -6.35 12.06 18.44
N GLU A 31 -6.94 11.08 19.13
CA GLU A 31 -6.41 10.55 20.38
C GLU A 31 -5.03 9.87 20.19
N PRO A 32 -4.00 10.24 20.98
CA PRO A 32 -2.67 9.63 20.88
C PRO A 32 -2.68 8.11 21.05
N LEU A 33 -3.52 7.59 21.96
CA LEU A 33 -3.68 6.15 22.18
C LEU A 33 -4.19 5.45 20.91
N TYR A 34 -5.07 6.09 20.14
CA TYR A 34 -5.67 5.47 18.97
C TYR A 34 -4.69 5.35 17.82
N ARG A 35 -3.68 6.23 17.74
CA ARG A 35 -2.56 6.07 16.81
C ARG A 35 -1.77 4.79 17.11
N ILE A 36 -1.52 4.50 18.39
CA ILE A 36 -0.85 3.26 18.83
C ILE A 36 -1.70 2.05 18.44
N ILE A 37 -3.00 2.09 18.70
CA ILE A 37 -3.93 1.01 18.33
C ILE A 37 -3.92 0.79 16.81
N ALA A 38 -3.97 1.86 16.00
CA ALA A 38 -3.92 1.76 14.54
C ALA A 38 -2.61 1.12 14.06
N PHE A 39 -1.46 1.51 14.63
CA PHE A 39 -0.17 0.90 14.30
C PHE A 39 -0.14 -0.59 14.65
N VAL A 40 -0.61 -0.96 15.84
CA VAL A 40 -0.68 -2.36 16.29
C VAL A 40 -1.61 -3.18 15.40
N LEU A 41 -2.80 -2.65 15.06
CA LEU A 41 -3.74 -3.31 14.14
C LEU A 41 -3.09 -3.54 12.78
N PHE A 42 -2.42 -2.54 12.21
CA PHE A 42 -1.72 -2.68 10.93
C PHE A 42 -0.59 -3.72 11.01
N ALA A 43 0.21 -3.70 12.07
CA ALA A 43 1.30 -4.65 12.27
C ALA A 43 0.78 -6.09 12.40
N LEU A 44 -0.25 -6.32 13.21
CA LEU A 44 -0.89 -7.63 13.36
C LEU A 44 -1.53 -8.11 12.05
N ALA A 45 -2.24 -7.22 11.34
CA ALA A 45 -2.82 -7.53 10.04
C ALA A 45 -1.76 -7.94 9.00
N SER A 46 -0.60 -7.26 9.01
CA SER A 46 0.52 -7.54 8.11
C SER A 46 1.23 -8.85 8.47
N ILE A 47 1.44 -9.12 9.75
CA ILE A 47 2.10 -10.35 10.22
C ILE A 47 1.21 -11.56 9.96
N THR A 48 -0.09 -11.45 10.23
CA THR A 48 -1.03 -12.56 9.99
C THR A 48 -1.09 -12.96 8.52
N ASP A 49 -0.86 -12.04 7.56
CA ASP A 49 -0.82 -12.32 6.12
C ASP A 49 0.38 -13.19 5.70
N LEU A 50 1.50 -13.00 6.40
CA LEU A 50 2.67 -13.84 6.20
C LEU A 50 2.43 -15.25 6.78
N VAL A 51 1.75 -15.31 7.92
CA VAL A 51 1.50 -16.55 8.66
C VAL A 51 0.42 -17.39 7.98
N ASP A 52 -0.72 -16.82 7.59
CA ASP A 52 -1.83 -17.57 6.97
C ASP A 52 -1.42 -18.17 5.62
N GLY A 53 -0.68 -17.42 4.79
CA GLY A 53 -0.15 -17.90 3.52
C GLY A 53 0.90 -18.99 3.71
N TYR A 54 1.70 -18.94 4.78
CA TYR A 54 2.62 -20.02 5.13
C TYR A 54 1.86 -21.27 5.59
N LEU A 55 0.87 -21.12 6.48
CA LEU A 55 0.08 -22.22 7.02
C LEU A 55 -0.78 -22.90 5.95
N ALA A 56 -1.40 -22.14 5.04
CA ALA A 56 -2.20 -22.68 3.94
C ALA A 56 -1.36 -23.60 3.03
N ARG A 57 -0.14 -23.17 2.68
CA ARG A 57 0.81 -23.97 1.89
C ARG A 57 1.32 -25.20 2.64
N LYS A 58 1.71 -25.02 3.92
CA LYS A 58 2.28 -26.09 4.74
C LYS A 58 1.27 -27.19 5.05
N TRP A 59 0.02 -26.83 5.32
CA TRP A 59 -1.04 -27.77 5.69
C TRP A 59 -1.93 -28.19 4.52
N GLN A 60 -1.63 -27.76 3.29
CA GLN A 60 -2.44 -28.05 2.09
C GLN A 60 -3.93 -27.70 2.31
N GLN A 61 -4.17 -26.58 2.99
CA GLN A 61 -5.49 -26.06 3.35
C GLN A 61 -5.93 -24.91 2.43
N GLU A 62 -5.44 -24.87 1.20
CA GLU A 62 -5.92 -23.91 0.21
C GLU A 62 -7.40 -24.20 -0.14
N THR A 63 -8.20 -23.15 -0.16
CA THR A 63 -9.64 -23.21 -0.48
C THR A 63 -10.01 -22.14 -1.49
N GLU A 64 -11.14 -22.30 -2.18
CA GLU A 64 -11.63 -21.29 -3.12
C GLU A 64 -12.05 -19.99 -2.41
N LEU A 65 -12.60 -20.09 -1.19
CA LEU A 65 -12.89 -18.92 -0.36
C LEU A 65 -11.61 -18.13 -0.01
N GLY A 66 -10.56 -18.82 0.44
CA GLY A 66 -9.28 -18.19 0.79
C GLY A 66 -8.65 -17.49 -0.42
N LYS A 67 -8.60 -18.16 -1.57
CA LYS A 67 -8.09 -17.57 -2.83
C LYS A 67 -8.83 -16.29 -3.26
N PHE A 68 -10.10 -16.13 -2.87
CA PHE A 68 -10.87 -14.92 -3.11
C PHE A 68 -10.65 -13.86 -2.02
N LEU A 69 -10.63 -14.25 -0.76
CA LEU A 69 -10.48 -13.33 0.37
C LEU A 69 -9.06 -12.74 0.47
N ASP A 70 -8.01 -13.51 0.17
CA ASP A 70 -6.62 -13.03 0.37
C ASP A 70 -6.32 -11.79 -0.51
N PRO A 71 -6.61 -11.78 -1.84
CA PRO A 71 -6.36 -10.60 -2.67
C PRO A 71 -7.27 -9.41 -2.35
N LEU A 72 -8.40 -9.65 -1.68
CA LEU A 72 -9.32 -8.61 -1.23
C LEU A 72 -8.76 -7.95 0.05
N ALA A 73 -8.37 -8.75 1.03
CA ALA A 73 -7.85 -8.30 2.31
C ALA A 73 -6.54 -7.51 2.16
N ASP A 74 -5.61 -8.03 1.38
CA ASP A 74 -4.30 -7.39 1.07
C ASP A 74 -4.51 -5.97 0.51
N LYS A 75 -5.39 -5.84 -0.49
CA LYS A 75 -5.67 -4.53 -1.10
C LYS A 75 -6.47 -3.62 -0.17
N ALA A 76 -7.45 -4.14 0.56
CA ALA A 76 -8.28 -3.31 1.43
C ALA A 76 -7.42 -2.60 2.50
N LEU A 77 -6.47 -3.32 3.11
CA LEU A 77 -5.57 -2.75 4.11
C LEU A 77 -4.64 -1.70 3.52
N VAL A 78 -3.94 -2.02 2.42
CA VAL A 78 -2.98 -1.11 1.77
C VAL A 78 -3.67 0.13 1.22
N LEU A 79 -4.80 -0.03 0.51
CA LEU A 79 -5.55 1.09 -0.04
C LEU A 79 -6.20 1.92 1.08
N GLY A 80 -6.75 1.29 2.11
CA GLY A 80 -7.29 1.97 3.28
C GLY A 80 -6.24 2.86 3.95
N ALA A 81 -5.02 2.37 4.13
CA ALA A 81 -3.91 3.16 4.68
C ALA A 81 -3.57 4.37 3.80
N PHE A 82 -3.31 4.16 2.49
CA PHE A 82 -2.94 5.26 1.59
C PHE A 82 -4.04 6.31 1.43
N ILE A 83 -5.31 5.88 1.34
CA ILE A 83 -6.44 6.80 1.29
C ILE A 83 -6.52 7.60 2.59
N THR A 84 -6.38 6.94 3.74
CA THR A 84 -6.43 7.63 5.03
C THR A 84 -5.29 8.66 5.17
N PHE A 85 -4.08 8.34 4.68
CA PHE A 85 -2.97 9.28 4.71
C PHE A 85 -3.21 10.55 3.89
N LEU A 86 -3.99 10.50 2.81
CA LEU A 86 -4.37 11.71 2.06
C LEU A 86 -5.08 12.74 2.93
N PHE A 87 -5.86 12.28 3.91
CA PHE A 87 -6.63 13.16 4.80
C PHE A 87 -5.82 13.60 6.02
N LEU A 88 -4.79 12.83 6.40
CA LEU A 88 -4.02 13.07 7.62
C LEU A 88 -2.68 13.78 7.37
N SER A 89 -2.18 13.78 6.14
CA SER A 89 -0.88 14.36 5.81
C SER A 89 -0.89 15.08 4.47
N ASP A 90 -0.58 16.38 4.51
CA ASP A 90 -0.43 17.21 3.31
C ASP A 90 0.83 16.85 2.48
N GLN A 91 1.69 15.97 3.00
CA GLN A 91 2.81 15.37 2.28
C GLN A 91 2.32 14.37 1.23
N VAL A 92 1.22 13.65 1.49
CA VAL A 92 0.70 12.62 0.60
C VAL A 92 -0.12 13.24 -0.52
N GLN A 93 0.34 13.10 -1.76
CA GLN A 93 -0.31 13.72 -2.91
C GLN A 93 -1.37 12.81 -3.54
N VAL A 94 -2.49 13.39 -3.95
CA VAL A 94 -3.62 12.67 -4.57
C VAL A 94 -3.17 11.87 -5.79
N TRP A 95 -2.35 12.46 -6.66
CA TRP A 95 -1.86 11.79 -7.87
C TRP A 95 -1.02 10.54 -7.55
N MET A 96 -0.28 10.52 -6.43
CA MET A 96 0.51 9.35 -6.01
C MET A 96 -0.42 8.17 -5.67
N VAL A 97 -1.43 8.44 -4.85
CA VAL A 97 -2.39 7.43 -4.40
C VAL A 97 -3.26 6.93 -5.56
N LEU A 98 -3.69 7.82 -6.47
CA LEU A 98 -4.42 7.43 -7.67
C LEU A 98 -3.59 6.55 -8.60
N CYS A 99 -2.30 6.86 -8.80
CA CYS A 99 -1.39 6.02 -9.57
C CYS A 99 -1.25 4.62 -8.94
N ILE A 100 -1.14 4.55 -7.60
CA ILE A 100 -1.05 3.29 -6.88
C ILE A 100 -2.32 2.45 -7.05
N ILE A 101 -3.49 3.02 -6.71
CA ILE A 101 -4.80 2.35 -6.81
C ILE A 101 -5.08 1.93 -8.25
N GLY A 102 -5.01 2.88 -9.18
CA GLY A 102 -5.36 2.65 -10.58
C GLY A 102 -4.52 1.54 -11.20
N ARG A 103 -3.22 1.53 -10.92
CA ARG A 103 -2.33 0.45 -11.36
C ARG A 103 -2.72 -0.89 -10.74
N ASP A 104 -2.96 -0.96 -9.43
CA ASP A 104 -3.27 -2.24 -8.77
C ASP A 104 -4.60 -2.83 -9.23
N MET A 105 -5.60 -1.99 -9.46
CA MET A 105 -6.87 -2.42 -10.05
C MET A 105 -6.67 -2.87 -11.50
N LEU A 106 -5.93 -2.12 -12.32
CA LEU A 106 -5.65 -2.48 -13.71
C LEU A 106 -4.97 -3.85 -13.83
N ILE A 107 -3.89 -4.08 -13.10
CA ILE A 107 -3.14 -5.35 -13.15
C ILE A 107 -3.99 -6.51 -12.63
N THR A 108 -4.85 -6.27 -11.64
CA THR A 108 -5.78 -7.29 -11.13
C THR A 108 -6.83 -7.65 -12.18
N ALA A 109 -7.46 -6.66 -12.80
CA ALA A 109 -8.48 -6.87 -13.83
C ALA A 109 -7.92 -7.61 -15.05
N LEU A 110 -6.73 -7.20 -15.52
CA LEU A 110 -6.03 -7.89 -16.60
C LEU A 110 -5.69 -9.33 -16.24
N ARG A 111 -5.35 -9.59 -14.98
CA ARG A 111 -5.10 -10.94 -14.49
C ARG A 111 -6.33 -11.82 -14.55
N TYR A 112 -7.44 -11.29 -14.07
CA TYR A 112 -8.71 -11.98 -14.10
C TYR A 112 -9.13 -12.32 -15.54
N LEU A 113 -9.02 -11.36 -16.46
CA LEU A 113 -9.37 -11.57 -17.87
C LEU A 113 -8.51 -12.64 -18.56
N ALA A 114 -7.20 -12.68 -18.29
CA ALA A 114 -6.32 -13.69 -18.89
C ALA A 114 -6.65 -15.11 -18.40
N ILE A 115 -6.91 -15.27 -17.09
CA ILE A 115 -7.33 -16.54 -16.50
C ILE A 115 -8.62 -17.03 -17.15
N HIS A 116 -9.59 -16.13 -17.37
CA HIS A 116 -10.85 -16.47 -18.04
C HIS A 116 -10.66 -16.88 -19.51
N ARG A 117 -9.60 -16.41 -20.17
CA ARG A 117 -9.21 -16.82 -21.53
C ARG A 117 -8.31 -18.07 -21.56
N GLY A 118 -8.15 -18.78 -20.44
CA GLY A 118 -7.28 -19.96 -20.35
C GLY A 118 -5.78 -19.65 -20.49
N ARG A 119 -5.38 -18.38 -20.35
CA ARG A 119 -3.99 -17.94 -20.44
C ARG A 119 -3.46 -17.67 -19.03
N SER A 120 -2.40 -18.37 -18.63
CA SER A 120 -1.71 -18.10 -17.36
C SER A 120 -0.69 -16.98 -17.54
N LEU A 121 -0.76 -15.96 -16.69
CA LEU A 121 0.19 -14.84 -16.69
C LEU A 121 1.45 -15.20 -15.92
N ARG A 122 2.62 -14.80 -16.43
CA ARG A 122 3.88 -14.97 -15.69
C ARG A 122 3.92 -14.02 -14.49
N THR A 123 4.25 -14.57 -13.32
CA THR A 123 4.51 -13.79 -12.12
C THR A 123 5.80 -13.00 -12.28
N SER A 124 5.76 -11.68 -12.09
CA SER A 124 6.97 -10.85 -12.10
C SER A 124 7.53 -10.67 -10.69
N MET A 125 8.84 -10.80 -10.52
CA MET A 125 9.52 -10.52 -9.24
C MET A 125 9.35 -9.06 -8.81
N PHE A 126 9.19 -8.15 -9.77
CA PHE A 126 8.91 -6.73 -9.53
C PHE A 126 7.54 -6.49 -8.89
N GLY A 127 6.60 -7.43 -9.03
CA GLY A 127 5.34 -7.38 -8.28
C GLY A 127 5.58 -7.53 -6.78
N LYS A 128 6.42 -8.48 -6.37
CA LYS A 128 6.76 -8.74 -4.96
C LYS A 128 7.54 -7.59 -4.33
N ILE A 129 8.56 -7.08 -5.03
CA ILE A 129 9.36 -5.94 -4.54
C ILE A 129 8.46 -4.73 -4.26
N LYS A 130 7.52 -4.46 -5.18
CA LYS A 130 6.58 -3.35 -5.05
C LYS A 130 5.66 -3.51 -3.84
N THR A 131 5.10 -4.69 -3.59
CA THR A 131 4.20 -4.91 -2.44
C THR A 131 4.96 -4.85 -1.13
N THR A 132 6.16 -5.43 -1.05
CA THR A 132 7.03 -5.30 0.13
C THR A 132 7.35 -3.84 0.43
N PHE A 133 7.67 -3.05 -0.60
CA PHE A 133 7.97 -1.63 -0.42
C PHE A 133 6.75 -0.80 -0.01
N GLN A 134 5.54 -1.15 -0.48
CA GLN A 134 4.29 -0.52 -0.02
C GLN A 134 4.06 -0.76 1.46
N MET A 135 4.16 -2.02 1.91
CA MET A 135 3.99 -2.38 3.32
C MET A 135 5.03 -1.70 4.21
N PHE A 136 6.29 -1.65 3.75
CA PHE A 136 7.35 -0.91 4.41
C PHE A 136 7.04 0.58 4.52
N SER A 137 6.64 1.21 3.42
CA SER A 137 6.31 2.64 3.38
C SER A 137 5.17 2.98 4.32
N ILE A 138 4.10 2.18 4.32
CA ILE A 138 2.97 2.38 5.25
C ILE A 138 3.44 2.27 6.70
N SER A 139 4.25 1.26 7.02
CA SER A 139 4.77 1.05 8.38
C SER A 139 5.57 2.25 8.88
N ILE A 140 6.46 2.81 8.05
CA ILE A 140 7.26 3.98 8.43
C ILE A 140 6.41 5.24 8.54
N ILE A 141 5.44 5.44 7.64
CA ILE A 141 4.52 6.58 7.72
C ILE A 141 3.70 6.51 9.01
N LEU A 142 3.14 5.34 9.35
CA LEU A 142 2.42 5.16 10.63
C LEU A 142 3.33 5.41 11.83
N ALA A 143 4.57 4.88 11.82
CA ALA A 143 5.53 5.15 12.88
C ALA A 143 5.82 6.64 13.03
N SER A 144 5.91 7.39 11.93
CA SER A 144 6.09 8.85 11.98
C SER A 144 4.89 9.56 12.65
N PHE A 145 3.69 9.01 12.55
CA PHE A 145 2.49 9.57 13.20
C PHE A 145 2.45 9.26 14.70
N LEU A 146 3.10 8.18 15.13
CA LEU A 146 3.27 7.84 16.55
C LEU A 146 4.30 8.73 17.23
N ILE A 147 5.43 8.92 16.55
CA ILE A 147 6.62 9.54 17.15
C ILE A 147 6.45 11.06 17.25
N VAL A 148 5.80 11.68 16.25
CA VAL A 148 5.61 13.12 16.19
C VAL A 148 4.34 13.52 16.91
N SER A 149 4.42 14.53 17.77
CA SER A 149 3.28 15.05 18.51
C SER A 149 2.19 15.59 17.57
N TYR A 150 0.95 15.67 18.06
CA TYR A 150 -0.16 16.23 17.27
C TYR A 150 0.16 17.65 16.75
N ARG A 151 0.80 18.46 17.59
CA ARG A 151 1.21 19.84 17.27
C ARG A 151 2.25 19.88 16.14
N GLU A 152 3.33 19.12 16.28
CA GLU A 152 4.38 19.06 15.25
C GLU A 152 3.86 18.51 13.93
N ARG A 153 2.97 17.50 13.96
CA ARG A 153 2.33 16.99 12.75
C ARG A 153 1.47 18.06 12.09
N GLY A 154 0.74 18.86 12.88
CA GLY A 154 0.00 20.02 12.41
C GLY A 154 0.90 21.06 11.75
N ALA A 155 2.07 21.35 12.33
CA ALA A 155 3.06 22.26 11.76
C ALA A 155 3.61 21.77 10.41
N ILE A 156 3.97 20.49 10.31
CA ILE A 156 4.40 19.89 9.04
C ILE A 156 3.29 20.01 7.99
N ASN A 157 2.05 19.69 8.34
CA ASN A 157 0.93 19.78 7.40
C ASN A 157 0.67 21.23 6.95
N ALA A 158 0.71 22.19 7.86
CA ALA A 158 0.57 23.61 7.55
C ALA A 158 1.65 24.08 6.57
N MET A 159 2.92 23.75 6.82
CA MET A 159 4.04 24.08 5.93
C MET A 159 3.83 23.54 4.50
N TYR A 160 3.42 22.28 4.36
CA TYR A 160 3.15 21.70 3.03
C TYR A 160 1.93 22.33 2.35
N ARG A 161 0.92 22.74 3.12
CA ARG A 161 -0.29 23.39 2.62
C ARG A 161 0.00 24.81 2.15
N GLU A 162 0.67 25.62 2.97
CA GLU A 162 1.06 26.98 2.65
C GLU A 162 1.94 27.03 1.39
N ALA A 163 2.90 26.13 1.27
CA ALA A 163 3.72 26.01 0.06
C ALA A 163 2.86 25.71 -1.17
N ARG A 164 1.88 24.81 -1.06
CA ARG A 164 0.96 24.48 -2.15
C ARG A 164 0.10 25.68 -2.54
N ASP A 165 -0.39 26.44 -1.57
CA ASP A 165 -1.20 27.65 -1.81
C ASP A 165 -0.38 28.75 -2.51
N GLN A 166 0.94 28.76 -2.33
CA GLN A 166 1.88 29.61 -3.05
C GLN A 166 2.30 29.04 -4.42
N GLY A 167 1.78 27.88 -4.83
CA GLY A 167 2.14 27.22 -6.08
C GLY A 167 3.49 26.48 -6.04
N ILE A 168 4.10 26.33 -4.86
CA ILE A 168 5.34 25.58 -4.68
C ILE A 168 5.02 24.09 -4.64
N ALA A 169 5.70 23.31 -5.47
CA ALA A 169 5.49 21.87 -5.50
C ALA A 169 5.96 21.24 -4.16
N PRO A 170 5.19 20.30 -3.57
CA PRO A 170 5.57 19.59 -2.35
C PRO A 170 6.94 18.88 -2.38
N LEU A 171 7.45 18.59 -3.57
CA LEU A 171 8.81 18.09 -3.77
C LEU A 171 9.87 19.09 -3.27
N TYR A 172 9.69 20.39 -3.53
CA TYR A 172 10.63 21.42 -3.10
C TYR A 172 10.65 21.54 -1.58
N VAL A 173 9.48 21.46 -0.93
CA VAL A 173 9.37 21.45 0.54
C VAL A 173 10.06 20.22 1.14
N ALA A 174 9.84 19.04 0.56
CA ALA A 174 10.51 17.82 1.03
C ALA A 174 12.04 17.92 0.87
N GLN A 175 12.49 18.53 -0.23
CA GLN A 175 13.90 18.74 -0.50
C GLN A 175 14.55 19.76 0.44
N SER A 176 13.89 20.89 0.71
CA SER A 176 14.40 21.90 1.65
C SER A 176 14.53 21.31 3.05
N ASN A 177 13.51 20.59 3.51
CA ASN A 177 13.53 19.93 4.81
C ASN A 177 14.64 18.89 4.94
N LEU A 178 14.90 18.12 3.88
CA LEU A 178 16.03 17.19 3.83
C LEU A 178 17.36 17.94 3.94
N GLN A 179 17.52 19.05 3.22
CA GLN A 179 18.75 19.86 3.27
C GLN A 179 18.96 20.46 4.66
N GLU A 180 17.93 21.02 5.29
CA GLU A 180 17.97 21.55 6.65
C GLU A 180 18.32 20.46 7.68
N PHE A 181 17.73 19.28 7.54
CA PHE A 181 18.05 18.13 8.38
C PHE A 181 19.52 17.71 8.24
N LEU A 182 20.02 17.60 7.01
CA LEU A 182 21.42 17.23 6.75
C LEU A 182 22.41 18.32 7.21
N ALA A 183 21.98 19.59 7.24
CA ALA A 183 22.76 20.69 7.79
C ALA A 183 22.79 20.70 9.33
N GLY A 184 22.02 19.83 9.99
CA GLY A 184 21.92 19.79 11.45
C GLY A 184 21.04 20.89 12.06
N ASN A 185 20.20 21.55 11.24
CA ASN A 185 19.37 22.67 11.66
C ASN A 185 17.96 22.25 12.14
N ALA A 186 17.70 20.95 12.28
CA ALA A 186 16.40 20.45 12.71
C ALA A 186 16.26 20.51 14.24
N ASP A 187 15.13 21.05 14.72
CA ASP A 187 14.79 21.15 16.16
C ASP A 187 14.91 19.81 16.89
N SER A 188 14.48 18.72 16.23
CA SER A 188 14.72 17.36 16.70
C SER A 188 14.92 16.42 15.52
N VAL A 189 15.68 15.35 15.75
CA VAL A 189 15.93 14.33 14.72
C VAL A 189 14.61 13.74 14.22
N LEU A 190 13.68 13.46 15.13
CA LEU A 190 12.41 12.80 14.81
C LEU A 190 11.46 13.73 14.05
N TYR A 191 11.44 15.02 14.40
CA TYR A 191 10.71 16.05 13.67
C TYR A 191 11.26 16.20 12.25
N GLY A 192 12.58 16.38 12.14
CA GLY A 192 13.27 16.55 10.86
C GLY A 192 13.00 15.37 9.92
N LEU A 193 13.21 14.14 10.36
CA LEU A 193 12.93 12.94 9.56
C LEU A 193 11.45 12.88 9.10
N SER A 194 10.51 13.19 10.00
CA SER A 194 9.09 13.13 9.70
C SER A 194 8.60 14.23 8.76
N SER A 195 9.35 15.32 8.63
CA SER A 195 9.04 16.44 7.76
C SER A 195 9.27 16.15 6.27
N PHE A 196 10.06 15.13 5.90
CA PHE A 196 10.33 14.80 4.49
C PHE A 196 10.16 13.32 4.13
N ILE A 197 10.41 12.39 5.05
CA ILE A 197 10.38 10.94 4.76
C ILE A 197 9.04 10.47 4.19
N PRO A 198 7.87 10.82 4.76
CA PRO A 198 6.58 10.38 4.22
C PRO A 198 6.39 10.75 2.75
N TYR A 199 6.81 11.95 2.34
CA TYR A 199 6.74 12.39 0.95
C TYR A 199 7.60 11.51 0.03
N TYR A 200 8.87 11.30 0.38
CA TYR A 200 9.76 10.48 -0.44
C TYR A 200 9.32 9.01 -0.50
N LEU A 201 8.85 8.43 0.61
CA LEU A 201 8.33 7.06 0.62
C LEU A 201 7.14 6.90 -0.32
N MET A 202 6.20 7.85 -0.31
CA MET A 202 5.07 7.85 -1.24
C MET A 202 5.53 8.01 -2.69
N LEU A 203 6.48 8.91 -2.95
CA LEU A 203 7.03 9.12 -4.29
C LEU A 203 7.72 7.86 -4.82
N PHE A 204 8.63 7.26 -4.05
CA PHE A 204 9.33 6.03 -4.43
C PHE A 204 8.35 4.86 -4.61
N THR A 205 7.38 4.71 -3.71
CA THR A 205 6.32 3.70 -3.84
C THR A 205 5.55 3.85 -5.14
N THR A 206 5.22 5.09 -5.50
CA THR A 206 4.49 5.41 -6.73
C THR A 206 5.32 5.07 -7.96
N ILE A 207 6.59 5.50 -7.99
CA ILE A 207 7.52 5.22 -9.10
C ILE A 207 7.69 3.71 -9.27
N LEU A 208 7.96 2.97 -8.19
CA LEU A 208 8.08 1.51 -8.22
C LEU A 208 6.79 0.86 -8.72
N THR A 209 5.63 1.39 -8.34
CA THR A 209 4.32 0.90 -8.78
C THR A 209 4.11 1.08 -10.28
N ILE A 210 4.45 2.25 -10.82
CA ILE A 210 4.39 2.56 -12.25
C ILE A 210 5.35 1.66 -13.02
N ILE A 211 6.63 1.59 -12.64
CA ILE A 211 7.65 0.77 -13.31
C ILE A 211 7.23 -0.70 -13.32
N SER A 212 6.79 -1.22 -12.17
CA SER A 212 6.33 -2.60 -12.04
C SER A 212 5.08 -2.87 -12.90
N GLY A 213 4.17 -1.90 -12.99
CA GLY A 213 2.97 -1.96 -13.85
C GLY A 213 3.31 -1.97 -15.33
N LEU A 214 4.13 -1.03 -15.80
CA LEU A 214 4.57 -0.95 -17.20
C LEU A 214 5.30 -2.21 -17.62
N ARG A 215 6.24 -2.70 -16.80
CA ARG A 215 6.95 -3.95 -17.08
C ARG A 215 5.98 -5.13 -17.19
N TYR A 216 4.96 -5.19 -16.33
CA TYR A 216 3.95 -6.25 -16.38
C TYR A 216 3.16 -6.21 -17.70
N LEU A 217 2.73 -5.02 -18.12
CA LEU A 217 2.02 -4.81 -19.38
C LEU A 217 2.87 -5.23 -20.58
N VAL A 218 4.14 -4.79 -20.64
CA VAL A 218 5.06 -5.13 -21.73
C VAL A 218 5.33 -6.63 -21.79
N THR A 219 5.59 -7.26 -20.63
CA THR A 219 5.90 -8.70 -20.56
C THR A 219 4.72 -9.57 -21.01
N ASN A 220 3.49 -9.14 -20.71
CA ASN A 220 2.28 -9.89 -20.97
C ASN A 220 1.47 -9.35 -22.16
N PHE A 221 1.99 -8.37 -22.91
CA PHE A 221 1.23 -7.66 -23.95
C PHE A 221 0.64 -8.61 -25.00
N ARG A 222 1.40 -9.63 -25.39
CA ARG A 222 0.98 -10.64 -26.36
C ARG A 222 -0.23 -11.46 -25.90
N LEU A 223 -0.46 -11.57 -24.60
CA LEU A 223 -1.62 -12.28 -24.03
C LEU A 223 -2.93 -11.47 -24.14
N PHE A 224 -2.86 -10.19 -24.51
CA PHE A 224 -4.04 -9.35 -24.72
C PHE A 224 -4.45 -9.23 -26.19
N LEU A 225 -3.60 -9.67 -27.13
CA LEU A 225 -3.93 -9.69 -28.55
C LEU A 225 -5.03 -10.73 -28.85
N PRO A 226 -5.98 -10.42 -29.76
CA PRO A 226 -6.95 -11.39 -30.26
C PRO A 226 -6.25 -12.63 -30.80
N ASP A 227 -6.85 -13.81 -30.62
CA ASP A 227 -6.34 -15.02 -31.25
C ASP A 227 -6.27 -14.80 -32.77
N ARG A 228 -5.07 -14.95 -33.34
CA ARG A 228 -4.95 -15.00 -34.80
C ARG A 228 -5.78 -16.20 -35.25
N LYS A 229 -6.93 -15.95 -35.89
CA LYS A 229 -7.69 -16.99 -36.58
C LYS A 229 -6.70 -17.74 -37.47
N LYS A 230 -6.47 -19.03 -37.17
CA LYS A 230 -5.83 -19.93 -38.15
C LYS A 230 -6.70 -19.83 -39.40
N LYS A 231 -6.19 -19.18 -40.45
CA LYS A 231 -6.72 -19.41 -41.80
C LYS A 231 -6.58 -20.91 -42.02
N ARG A 232 -7.70 -21.63 -41.93
CA ARG A 232 -7.79 -22.99 -42.47
C ARG A 232 -7.57 -22.81 -43.98
N ALA A 233 -6.36 -23.13 -44.42
CA ALA A 233 -6.08 -23.48 -45.81
C ALA A 233 -6.38 -24.97 -45.94
#